data_AF-A0AAW2ZN26-F1
#
_entry.id   AF-A0AAW2ZN26-F1
#
_cell.length_a   1.000
_cell.length_b   1.000
_cell.length_c   1.000
_cell.angle_alpha   90.00
_cell.angle_beta   90.00
_cell.angle_gamma   90.00
#
_symmetry.space_group_name_H-M   'P 1'
#
loop_
_entity.id
_entity.type
_entity.pdbx_description
1 polymer ?
#
loop_
_entity_poly.entity_id
_entity_poly.type
_entity_poly.pdbx_seq_one_letter_code
_entity_poly.pdbx_strand_id
1 'polypeptide(L)'
;MEISKPDSSSTLDSSPSSPVALQQEVITLWNAATGDRYSIDDALCPLHQVGCVYDDTNVWANIQKESQPSKMRFNFESGSDWRPLYRRGDGTPIDQLMNKNKRLESVQPSQLIYRAIPDSYTTKIENNLSAQIRRNVEQWRRRGITIWNGHVGSILHDLLKKLEEVKQNNIEMKQQHDDLLNEVLSSYVVVGFPLNYAYTEPRPIIDEIFNTLIYENNEKDVQFALAVYCHPYVSNFCSLWVYIVSLVQK
;
A
#
# COMPACT_ATOMS: atom_id res chain seq x y z
N MET A 1 -6.77 6.58 7.84
CA MET A 1 -7.53 5.41 8.35
C MET A 1 -8.99 5.71 8.11
N GLU A 2 -9.73 4.77 7.55
CA GLU A 2 -11.17 4.89 7.30
C GLU A 2 -11.96 4.22 8.43
N ILE A 3 -13.13 4.77 8.77
CA ILE A 3 -13.99 4.30 9.86
C ILE A 3 -15.31 3.88 9.23
N SER A 4 -15.62 2.59 9.25
CA SER A 4 -16.88 2.07 8.68
C SER A 4 -17.95 1.88 9.77
N LYS A 5 -19.18 2.37 9.53
CA LYS A 5 -20.40 1.98 10.28
C LYS A 5 -21.14 0.84 9.57
N PRO A 6 -21.88 -0.03 10.28
CA PRO A 6 -22.66 -1.11 9.65
C PRO A 6 -23.98 -0.61 9.02
N ASP A 7 -24.37 -1.24 7.90
CA ASP A 7 -25.61 -0.96 7.15
C ASP A 7 -26.88 -1.26 7.96
N SER A 8 -27.76 -0.27 8.09
CA SER A 8 -29.10 -0.41 8.68
C SER A 8 -30.12 -0.81 7.60
N SER A 9 -30.07 -2.04 7.08
CA SER A 9 -31.20 -2.60 6.33
C SER A 9 -31.30 -4.13 6.45
N SER A 10 -32.19 -4.59 7.33
CA SER A 10 -32.81 -5.91 7.17
C SER A 10 -34.25 -5.86 7.68
N THR A 11 -35.15 -6.30 6.82
CA THR A 11 -36.61 -6.29 6.96
C THR A 11 -37.09 -7.29 8.00
N LEU A 12 -38.05 -6.84 8.82
CA LEU A 12 -38.75 -7.60 9.86
C LEU A 12 -39.53 -8.78 9.29
N ASP A 13 -39.34 -9.97 9.87
CA ASP A 13 -40.35 -11.03 9.92
C ASP A 13 -40.52 -11.50 11.38
N SER A 14 -41.77 -11.77 11.74
CA SER A 14 -42.30 -11.71 13.11
C SER A 14 -42.46 -13.08 13.79
N SER A 15 -41.89 -13.27 14.99
CA SER A 15 -42.48 -13.93 16.20
C SER A 15 -41.43 -14.23 17.29
N PRO A 16 -41.83 -14.38 18.58
CA PRO A 16 -41.05 -13.86 19.71
C PRO A 16 -40.27 -14.93 20.48
N SER A 17 -39.11 -14.56 21.03
CA SER A 17 -38.58 -14.92 22.36
C SER A 17 -37.05 -14.84 22.38
N SER A 18 -36.51 -13.73 22.85
CA SER A 18 -35.27 -13.59 23.64
C SER A 18 -34.99 -12.10 23.83
N PRO A 19 -34.49 -11.64 24.99
CA PRO A 19 -34.08 -10.25 25.15
C PRO A 19 -32.94 -9.98 24.17
N VAL A 20 -33.23 -9.18 23.13
CA VAL A 20 -32.25 -8.72 22.16
C VAL A 20 -31.19 -7.93 22.93
N ALA A 21 -30.01 -8.52 23.11
CA ALA A 21 -28.84 -7.81 23.57
C ALA A 21 -28.61 -6.67 22.57
N LEU A 22 -28.60 -5.43 23.08
CA LEU A 22 -28.24 -4.24 22.30
C LEU A 22 -26.86 -4.51 21.66
N GLN A 23 -26.83 -4.77 20.35
CA GLN A 23 -25.58 -4.86 19.60
C GLN A 23 -24.87 -3.52 19.75
N GLN A 24 -23.82 -3.47 20.56
CA GLN A 24 -22.89 -2.35 20.56
C GLN A 24 -22.29 -2.27 19.16
N GLU A 25 -22.43 -1.11 18.50
CA GLU A 25 -21.84 -0.85 17.20
C GLU A 25 -20.32 -1.03 17.29
N VAL A 26 -19.79 -2.09 16.66
CA VAL A 26 -18.35 -2.38 16.66
C VAL A 26 -17.69 -1.52 15.60
N ILE A 27 -16.99 -0.48 16.03
CA ILE A 27 -16.21 0.39 15.13
C ILE A 27 -14.96 -0.34 14.68
N THR A 28 -14.73 -0.37 13.37
CA THR A 28 -13.54 -0.96 12.75
C THR A 28 -12.71 0.14 12.09
N LEU A 29 -11.40 0.13 12.36
CA LEU A 29 -10.41 1.06 11.79
C LEU A 29 -9.67 0.38 10.63
N TRP A 30 -9.66 1.01 9.47
CA TRP A 30 -9.01 0.47 8.27
C TRP A 30 -7.79 1.29 7.86
N ASN A 31 -6.61 0.69 7.88
CA ASN A 31 -5.40 1.33 7.38
C ASN A 31 -5.44 1.39 5.84
N ALA A 32 -5.72 2.56 5.29
CA ALA A 32 -5.82 2.77 3.85
C ALA A 32 -4.53 2.45 3.06
N ALA A 33 -3.36 2.45 3.72
CA ALA A 33 -2.09 2.13 3.07
C ALA A 33 -1.81 0.63 3.00
N THR A 34 -2.22 -0.13 4.02
CA THR A 34 -1.92 -1.57 4.13
C THR A 34 -3.12 -2.48 3.88
N GLY A 35 -4.34 -1.94 4.00
CA GLY A 35 -5.58 -2.71 3.96
C GLY A 35 -5.91 -3.43 5.28
N ASP A 36 -5.06 -3.31 6.30
CA ASP A 36 -5.29 -3.96 7.59
C ASP A 36 -6.47 -3.34 8.33
N ARG A 37 -7.19 -4.20 9.06
CA ARG A 37 -8.30 -3.83 9.93
C ARG A 37 -7.92 -4.00 11.39
N TYR A 38 -8.33 -3.04 12.20
CA TYR A 38 -8.06 -3.01 13.63
C TYR A 38 -9.36 -2.71 14.40
N SER A 39 -9.49 -3.31 15.58
CA SER A 39 -10.47 -2.84 16.57
C SER A 39 -9.98 -1.53 17.19
N ILE A 40 -10.89 -0.72 17.72
CA ILE A 40 -10.55 0.51 18.45
C ILE A 40 -9.66 0.26 19.68
N ASP A 41 -9.77 -0.93 20.28
CA ASP A 41 -9.02 -1.36 21.46
C ASP A 41 -7.76 -2.18 21.12
N ASP A 42 -7.47 -2.35 19.83
CA ASP A 42 -6.31 -3.13 19.40
C ASP A 42 -5.01 -2.40 19.71
N ALA A 43 -4.19 -2.97 20.61
CA ALA A 43 -2.89 -2.44 21.00
C ALA A 43 -1.88 -2.42 19.84
N LEU A 44 -2.10 -3.20 18.78
CA LEU A 44 -1.27 -3.23 17.58
C LEU A 44 -1.69 -2.19 16.53
N CYS A 45 -2.79 -1.46 16.77
CA CYS A 45 -3.25 -0.43 15.84
C CYS A 45 -2.23 0.73 15.78
N PRO A 46 -1.72 1.09 14.58
CA PRO A 46 -0.75 2.18 14.45
C PRO A 46 -1.37 3.57 14.62
N LEU A 47 -2.71 3.69 14.75
CA LEU A 47 -3.38 4.98 14.92
C LEU A 47 -3.31 5.46 16.36
N HIS A 48 -2.45 6.43 16.61
CA HIS A 48 -2.28 6.97 17.96
C HIS A 48 -3.34 8.02 18.33
N GLN A 49 -3.82 8.78 17.36
CA GLN A 49 -4.68 9.93 17.61
C GLN A 49 -5.70 10.17 16.49
N VAL A 50 -6.93 10.53 16.87
CA VAL A 50 -7.99 11.02 15.97
C VAL A 50 -8.33 12.46 16.33
N GLY A 51 -7.97 13.38 15.43
CA GLY A 51 -8.31 14.80 15.55
C GLY A 51 -9.57 15.20 14.78
N CYS A 52 -9.85 14.51 13.67
CA CYS A 52 -11.04 14.75 12.86
C CYS A 52 -11.50 13.46 12.16
N VAL A 53 -12.78 13.43 11.82
CA VAL A 53 -13.43 12.39 11.02
C VAL A 53 -14.32 13.09 9.98
N TYR A 54 -14.53 12.49 8.82
CA TYR A 54 -15.44 13.02 7.82
C TYR A 54 -16.21 11.90 7.13
N ASP A 55 -17.39 12.25 6.61
CA ASP A 55 -18.16 11.44 5.67
C ASP A 55 -18.64 12.30 4.49
N ASP A 56 -19.60 11.81 3.72
CA ASP A 56 -20.21 12.53 2.59
C ASP A 56 -21.08 13.72 3.02
N THR A 57 -21.40 13.84 4.31
CA THR A 57 -22.29 14.87 4.86
C THR A 57 -21.57 15.93 5.67
N ASN A 58 -20.51 15.57 6.41
CA ASN A 58 -19.83 16.48 7.32
C ASN A 58 -18.38 16.13 7.60
N VAL A 59 -17.69 17.09 8.21
CA VAL A 59 -16.41 16.90 8.89
C VAL A 59 -16.63 17.21 10.37
N TRP A 60 -16.18 16.35 11.26
CA TRP A 60 -16.24 16.56 12.70
C TRP A 60 -14.84 16.67 13.28
N ALA A 61 -14.60 17.72 14.06
CA ALA A 61 -13.40 17.84 14.88
C ALA A 61 -13.65 17.20 16.26
N ASN A 62 -12.71 16.39 16.73
CA ASN A 62 -12.74 15.87 18.09
C ASN A 62 -12.43 17.02 19.06
N ILE A 63 -13.35 17.28 20.00
CA ILE A 63 -13.19 18.31 21.06
C ILE A 63 -13.12 17.69 22.46
N GLN A 64 -13.05 16.36 22.54
CA GLN A 64 -12.80 15.64 23.79
C GLN A 64 -11.36 15.88 24.27
N LYS A 65 -11.14 15.69 25.58
CA LYS A 65 -9.78 15.73 26.16
C LYS A 65 -8.90 14.59 25.62
N GLU A 66 -9.51 13.43 25.40
CA GLU A 66 -8.84 12.24 24.89
C GLU A 66 -8.90 12.20 23.37
N SER A 67 -7.80 11.79 22.76
CA SER A 67 -7.65 11.74 21.31
C SER A 67 -7.22 10.36 20.80
N GLN A 68 -6.88 9.45 21.72
CA GLN A 68 -6.60 8.05 21.43
C GLN A 68 -7.89 7.28 21.10
N PRO A 69 -7.94 6.46 20.03
CA PRO A 69 -9.16 5.74 19.62
C PRO A 69 -9.86 4.96 20.74
N SER A 70 -9.12 4.20 21.55
CA SER A 70 -9.65 3.38 22.65
C SER A 70 -10.19 4.18 23.84
N LYS A 71 -9.87 5.48 23.94
CA LYS A 71 -10.24 6.34 25.08
C LYS A 71 -11.27 7.41 24.74
N MET A 72 -11.70 7.46 23.48
CA MET A 72 -12.68 8.44 23.02
C MET A 72 -14.03 7.79 22.75
N ARG A 73 -15.06 8.64 22.72
CA ARG A 73 -16.39 8.24 22.26
C ARG A 73 -16.56 8.67 20.81
N PHE A 74 -16.94 7.73 19.95
CA PHE A 74 -17.29 7.99 18.55
C PHE A 74 -18.80 8.27 18.40
N ASN A 75 -19.31 9.25 19.15
CA ASN A 75 -20.71 9.68 19.04
C ASN A 75 -20.78 11.06 18.35
N PHE A 76 -21.02 11.06 17.04
CA PHE A 76 -21.06 12.28 16.22
C PHE A 76 -22.29 13.17 16.45
N GLU A 77 -23.29 12.69 17.20
CA GLU A 77 -24.45 13.49 17.61
C GLU A 77 -24.15 14.34 18.86
N SER A 78 -23.14 13.93 19.64
CA SER A 78 -22.72 14.61 20.86
C SER A 78 -21.90 15.86 20.54
N GLY A 79 -22.53 17.02 20.63
CA GLY A 79 -21.87 18.31 20.41
C GLY A 79 -20.80 18.68 21.47
N SER A 80 -20.64 17.90 22.54
CA SER A 80 -19.53 18.02 23.50
C SER A 80 -18.34 17.13 23.14
N ASP A 81 -18.53 16.14 22.27
CA ASP A 81 -17.50 15.17 21.89
C ASP A 81 -16.95 15.50 20.51
N TRP A 82 -17.84 15.82 19.57
CA TRP A 82 -17.52 16.09 18.17
C TRP A 82 -18.18 17.39 17.72
N ARG A 83 -17.36 18.33 17.23
CA ARG A 83 -17.84 19.60 16.69
C ARG A 83 -17.96 19.50 15.17
N PRO A 84 -19.18 19.57 14.59
CA PRO A 84 -19.37 19.55 13.15
C PRO A 84 -18.85 20.83 12.50
N LEU A 85 -18.31 20.69 11.29
CA LEU A 85 -17.83 21.78 10.45
C LEU A 85 -19.00 22.46 9.72
N TYR A 86 -19.92 21.67 9.16
CA TYR A 86 -21.12 22.15 8.49
C TYR A 86 -22.30 22.06 9.45
N ARG A 87 -22.51 23.11 10.25
CA ARG A 87 -23.70 23.27 11.09
C ARG A 87 -24.57 24.36 10.48
N ARG A 88 -25.80 24.03 10.08
CA ARG A 88 -26.67 25.04 9.45
C ARG A 88 -27.08 26.09 10.47
N GLY A 89 -26.83 27.36 10.15
CA GLY A 89 -27.44 28.50 10.84
C GLY A 89 -26.73 28.94 12.12
N ASP A 90 -25.45 28.62 12.28
CA ASP A 90 -24.64 29.08 13.41
C ASP A 90 -23.80 30.34 13.11
N GLY A 91 -23.96 30.94 11.92
CA GLY A 91 -23.30 32.19 11.55
C GLY A 91 -21.80 32.05 11.38
N THR A 92 -21.31 30.81 11.17
CA THR A 92 -19.89 30.54 10.99
C THR A 92 -19.37 31.09 9.67
N PRO A 93 -18.05 31.31 9.51
CA PRO A 93 -17.45 31.74 8.24
C PRO A 93 -17.80 30.81 7.06
N ILE A 94 -18.13 29.55 7.34
CA ILE A 94 -18.62 28.58 6.34
C ILE A 94 -19.99 28.94 5.79
N ASP A 95 -20.89 29.49 6.62
CA ASP A 95 -22.19 29.98 6.15
C ASP A 95 -22.02 31.10 5.10
N GLN A 96 -20.91 31.85 5.14
CA GLN A 96 -20.57 32.90 4.18
C GLN A 96 -19.99 32.35 2.86
N LEU A 97 -19.45 31.13 2.88
CA LEU A 97 -18.89 30.45 1.70
C LEU A 97 -19.94 29.62 0.95
N MET A 98 -21.14 29.45 1.51
CA MET A 98 -22.21 28.72 0.86
C MET A 98 -22.77 29.51 -0.33
N ASN A 99 -22.91 28.84 -1.48
CA ASN A 99 -23.50 29.43 -2.68
C ASN A 99 -25.02 29.68 -2.51
N LYS A 100 -25.68 30.24 -3.54
CA LYS A 100 -27.12 30.54 -3.53
C LYS A 100 -28.03 29.34 -3.19
N ASN A 101 -27.52 28.11 -3.36
CA ASN A 101 -28.20 26.87 -3.03
C ASN A 101 -27.86 26.32 -1.63
N LYS A 102 -27.21 27.14 -0.77
CA LYS A 102 -26.72 26.76 0.57
C LYS A 102 -25.77 25.55 0.53
N ARG A 103 -24.90 25.49 -0.48
CA ARG A 103 -23.90 24.44 -0.65
C ARG A 103 -22.52 25.04 -0.88
N LEU A 104 -21.50 24.40 -0.35
CA LEU A 104 -20.12 24.68 -0.74
C LEU A 104 -19.91 24.10 -2.15
N GLU A 105 -19.30 24.89 -3.03
CA GLU A 105 -18.87 24.38 -4.33
C GLU A 105 -17.59 23.58 -4.13
N SER A 106 -17.63 22.30 -4.51
CA SER A 106 -16.43 21.46 -4.49
C SER A 106 -15.48 21.90 -5.59
N VAL A 107 -14.21 22.07 -5.24
CA VAL A 107 -13.12 22.21 -6.22
C VAL A 107 -12.72 20.86 -6.82
N GLN A 108 -13.23 19.75 -6.26
CA GLN A 108 -12.98 18.43 -6.80
C GLN A 108 -13.81 18.21 -8.06
N PRO A 109 -13.25 17.56 -9.09
CA PRO A 109 -13.99 17.24 -10.30
C PRO A 109 -15.16 16.31 -9.97
N SER A 110 -16.29 16.49 -10.65
CA SER A 110 -17.48 15.64 -10.49
C SER A 110 -17.24 14.19 -10.91
N GLN A 111 -16.18 13.93 -11.69
CA GLN A 111 -15.77 12.60 -12.12
C GLN A 111 -14.25 12.47 -12.04
N LEU A 112 -13.79 11.40 -11.39
CA LEU A 112 -12.38 11.00 -11.38
C LEU A 112 -12.10 10.17 -12.64
N ILE A 113 -11.21 10.68 -13.50
CA ILE A 113 -10.80 9.98 -14.71
C ILE A 113 -9.47 9.28 -14.44
N TYR A 114 -9.53 7.99 -14.17
CA TYR A 114 -8.35 7.13 -14.05
C TYR A 114 -7.85 6.76 -15.44
N ARG A 115 -6.63 7.16 -15.79
CA ARG A 115 -6.04 6.87 -17.10
C ARG A 115 -5.13 5.66 -17.00
N ALA A 116 -5.26 4.76 -17.97
CA ALA A 116 -4.31 3.67 -18.16
C ALA A 116 -2.91 4.24 -18.46
N ILE A 117 -1.90 3.59 -17.92
CA ILE A 117 -0.50 3.96 -18.14
C ILE A 117 -0.03 3.19 -19.38
N PRO A 118 0.57 3.85 -20.39
CA PRO A 118 1.10 3.14 -21.56
C PRO A 118 2.24 2.20 -21.18
N ASP A 119 2.29 0.99 -21.76
CA ASP A 119 3.37 0.02 -21.53
C ASP A 119 4.77 0.57 -21.86
N SER A 120 4.84 1.50 -22.82
CA SER A 120 6.09 2.19 -23.15
C SER A 120 6.66 3.03 -21.99
N TYR A 121 5.82 3.47 -21.06
CA TYR A 121 6.23 4.22 -19.87
C TYR A 121 6.80 3.29 -18.79
N THR A 122 6.11 2.18 -18.49
CA THR A 122 6.60 1.19 -17.52
C THR A 122 7.90 0.55 -17.99
N THR A 123 7.99 0.19 -19.27
CA THR A 123 9.22 -0.34 -19.89
C THR A 123 10.39 0.63 -19.79
N LYS A 124 10.15 1.95 -19.89
CA LYS A 124 11.19 2.97 -19.70
C LYS A 124 11.67 3.01 -18.25
N ILE A 125 10.76 2.92 -17.28
CA ILE A 125 11.11 2.86 -15.85
C ILE A 125 11.97 1.63 -15.57
N GLU A 126 11.52 0.45 -16.02
CA GLU A 126 12.25 -0.82 -15.84
C GLU A 126 13.67 -0.76 -16.42
N ASN A 127 13.80 -0.32 -17.67
CA ASN A 127 15.09 -0.23 -18.34
C ASN A 127 16.02 0.79 -17.69
N ASN A 128 15.49 1.97 -17.35
CA ASN A 128 16.27 3.04 -16.74
C ASN A 128 16.77 2.63 -15.35
N LEU A 129 15.87 2.09 -14.52
CA LEU A 129 16.22 1.65 -13.17
C LEU A 129 17.16 0.44 -13.19
N SER A 130 16.91 -0.54 -14.07
CA SER A 130 17.82 -1.68 -14.25
C SER A 130 19.22 -1.23 -14.62
N ALA A 131 19.34 -0.28 -15.56
CA ALA A 131 20.64 0.27 -15.97
C ALA A 131 21.32 1.10 -14.86
N GLN A 132 20.55 1.77 -13.99
CA GLN A 132 21.11 2.46 -12.83
C GLN A 132 21.62 1.46 -11.79
N ILE A 133 20.81 0.47 -11.42
CA ILE A 133 21.17 -0.54 -10.42
C ILE A 133 22.42 -1.32 -10.88
N ARG A 134 22.47 -1.78 -12.13
CA ARG A 134 23.64 -2.52 -12.64
C ARG A 134 24.93 -1.70 -12.54
N ARG A 135 24.90 -0.44 -13.00
CA ARG A 135 26.05 0.48 -12.92
C ARG A 135 26.47 0.74 -11.47
N ASN A 136 25.51 0.92 -10.57
CA ASN A 136 25.80 1.14 -9.15
C ASN A 136 26.43 -0.09 -8.51
N VAL A 137 25.87 -1.29 -8.72
CA VAL A 137 26.43 -2.55 -8.21
C VAL A 137 27.85 -2.78 -8.74
N GLU A 138 28.08 -2.52 -10.03
CA GLU A 138 29.42 -2.58 -10.64
C GLU A 138 30.41 -1.60 -9.99
N GLN A 139 29.97 -0.39 -9.61
CA GLN A 139 30.80 0.60 -8.94
C GLN A 139 31.06 0.28 -7.47
N TRP A 140 30.06 -0.26 -6.76
CA TRP A 140 30.18 -0.61 -5.35
C TRP A 140 31.14 -1.79 -5.13
N ARG A 141 31.24 -2.67 -6.12
CA ARG A 141 32.18 -3.79 -6.10
C ARG A 141 33.61 -3.29 -6.29
N ARG A 142 34.39 -3.34 -5.20
CA ARG A 142 35.81 -2.95 -5.19
C ARG A 142 36.73 -3.96 -5.89
N ARG A 143 36.26 -5.18 -6.17
CA ARG A 143 37.07 -6.31 -6.67
C ARG A 143 36.29 -7.18 -7.65
N GLY A 144 36.99 -7.64 -8.69
CA GLY A 144 36.46 -8.59 -9.67
C GLY A 144 35.55 -7.94 -10.71
N ILE A 145 35.31 -8.68 -11.79
CA ILE A 145 34.33 -8.32 -12.82
C ILE A 145 32.95 -8.74 -12.29
N THR A 146 31.95 -7.89 -12.47
CA THR A 146 30.56 -8.23 -12.18
C THR A 146 29.98 -8.99 -13.37
N ILE A 147 29.67 -10.26 -13.18
CA ILE A 147 29.09 -11.11 -14.23
C ILE A 147 27.57 -11.12 -14.05
N TRP A 148 26.84 -10.64 -15.04
CA TRP A 148 25.37 -10.64 -15.03
C TRP A 148 24.80 -11.87 -15.73
N ASN A 149 24.02 -12.66 -15.01
CA ASN A 149 23.28 -13.80 -15.54
C ASN A 149 21.92 -13.34 -16.08
N GLY A 150 21.86 -13.12 -17.39
CA GLY A 150 20.64 -12.66 -18.07
C GLY A 150 19.50 -13.69 -18.09
N HIS A 151 19.84 -14.99 -18.11
CA HIS A 151 18.84 -16.06 -18.12
C HIS A 151 18.08 -16.12 -16.79
N VAL A 152 18.81 -16.16 -15.66
CA VAL A 152 18.20 -16.09 -14.33
C VAL A 152 17.45 -14.76 -14.17
N GLY A 153 17.99 -13.65 -14.68
CA GLY A 153 17.28 -12.36 -14.69
C GLY A 153 15.91 -12.43 -15.37
N SER A 154 15.78 -13.16 -16.49
CA SER A 154 14.50 -13.35 -17.17
C SER A 154 13.52 -14.18 -16.36
N ILE A 155 13.98 -15.28 -15.73
CA ILE A 155 13.15 -16.12 -14.86
C ILE A 155 12.64 -15.30 -13.66
N LEU A 156 13.53 -14.53 -13.01
CA LEU A 156 13.17 -13.65 -11.90
C LEU A 156 12.17 -12.58 -12.33
N HIS A 157 12.27 -12.05 -13.55
CA HIS A 157 11.31 -11.07 -14.05
C HIS A 157 9.90 -11.64 -14.20
N ASP A 158 9.76 -12.86 -14.72
CA ASP A 158 8.46 -13.53 -14.79
C ASP A 158 7.94 -13.93 -13.40
N LEU A 159 8.84 -14.22 -12.46
CA LEU A 159 8.50 -14.41 -11.05
C LEU A 159 7.92 -13.14 -10.43
N LEU A 160 8.49 -11.96 -10.72
CA LEU A 160 8.00 -10.67 -10.21
C LEU A 160 6.58 -10.36 -10.71
N LYS A 161 6.25 -10.69 -11.96
CA LYS A 161 4.88 -10.55 -12.48
C LYS A 161 3.88 -11.38 -11.67
N LYS A 162 4.22 -12.65 -11.41
CA LYS A 162 3.39 -13.54 -10.61
C LYS A 162 3.23 -13.05 -9.16
N LEU A 163 4.31 -12.53 -8.57
CA LEU A 163 4.26 -11.94 -7.22
C LEU A 163 3.26 -10.78 -7.13
N GLU A 164 3.22 -9.93 -8.15
CA GLU A 164 2.23 -8.86 -8.22
C GLU A 164 0.80 -9.40 -8.38
N GLU A 165 0.58 -10.40 -9.24
CA GLU A 165 -0.74 -11.03 -9.41
C GLU A 165 -1.24 -11.66 -8.09
N VAL A 166 -0.35 -12.32 -7.35
CA VAL A 166 -0.65 -12.90 -6.04
C VAL A 166 -1.00 -11.81 -5.04
N LYS A 167 -0.21 -10.72 -5.00
CA LYS A 167 -0.44 -9.56 -4.15
C LYS A 167 -1.79 -8.89 -4.43
N GLN A 168 -2.14 -8.68 -5.69
CA GLN A 168 -3.39 -8.03 -6.09
C GLN A 168 -4.63 -8.83 -5.72
N ASN A 169 -4.56 -10.16 -5.88
CA ASN A 169 -5.72 -11.01 -5.65
C ASN A 169 -5.80 -11.54 -4.21
N ASN A 170 -4.80 -11.25 -3.37
CA ASN A 170 -4.67 -11.78 -2.01
C ASN A 170 -4.85 -13.31 -1.95
N ILE A 171 -4.25 -14.00 -2.93
CA ILE A 171 -4.31 -15.47 -3.04
C ILE A 171 -3.05 -16.05 -2.39
N GLU A 172 -3.13 -17.27 -1.86
CA GLU A 172 -1.92 -18.01 -1.48
C GLU A 172 -1.01 -18.26 -2.70
N MET A 173 0.30 -18.22 -2.46
CA MET A 173 1.30 -18.52 -3.48
C MET A 173 1.06 -19.91 -4.08
N LYS A 174 0.73 -19.95 -5.38
CA LYS A 174 0.49 -21.20 -6.10
C LYS A 174 1.81 -21.94 -6.34
N GLN A 175 1.72 -23.26 -6.47
CA GLN A 175 2.83 -24.18 -6.75
C GLN A 175 3.71 -23.78 -7.96
N GLN A 176 3.15 -23.07 -8.93
CA GLN A 176 3.86 -22.54 -10.09
C GLN A 176 4.89 -21.43 -9.77
N HIS A 177 4.82 -20.81 -8.58
CA HIS A 177 5.86 -19.94 -8.06
C HIS A 177 7.09 -20.77 -7.67
N ASP A 178 6.86 -21.86 -6.93
CA ASP A 178 7.89 -22.77 -6.49
C ASP A 178 8.59 -23.40 -7.69
N ASP A 179 7.88 -23.77 -8.75
CA ASP A 179 8.47 -24.38 -9.95
C ASP A 179 9.51 -23.47 -10.64
N LEU A 180 9.20 -22.17 -10.84
CA LEU A 180 10.15 -21.21 -11.44
C LEU A 180 11.36 -20.96 -10.54
N LEU A 181 11.14 -20.86 -9.23
CA LEU A 181 12.22 -20.67 -8.28
C LEU A 181 13.10 -21.93 -8.17
N ASN A 182 12.48 -23.11 -8.21
CA ASN A 182 13.14 -24.41 -8.19
C ASN A 182 14.04 -24.62 -9.42
N GLU A 183 13.65 -24.10 -10.58
CA GLU A 183 14.52 -24.10 -11.77
C GLU A 183 15.87 -23.42 -11.47
N VAL A 184 15.85 -22.24 -10.83
CA VAL A 184 17.07 -21.51 -10.46
C VAL A 184 17.81 -22.20 -9.30
N LEU A 185 17.07 -22.58 -8.24
CA LEU A 185 17.64 -23.21 -7.05
C LEU A 185 18.23 -24.61 -7.34
N SER A 186 17.82 -25.26 -8.42
CA SER A 186 18.40 -26.55 -8.83
C SER A 186 19.89 -26.43 -9.18
N SER A 187 20.27 -25.31 -9.80
CA SER A 187 21.60 -25.12 -10.40
C SER A 187 22.50 -24.17 -9.59
N TYR A 188 21.90 -23.30 -8.76
CA TYR A 188 22.62 -22.27 -8.02
C TYR A 188 22.27 -22.26 -6.53
N VAL A 189 23.23 -21.84 -5.71
CA VAL A 189 22.96 -21.26 -4.40
C VAL A 189 22.61 -19.79 -4.64
N VAL A 190 21.38 -19.41 -4.29
CA VAL A 190 20.83 -18.07 -4.54
C VAL A 190 20.75 -17.32 -3.21
N VAL A 191 21.32 -16.12 -3.17
CA VAL A 191 21.19 -15.20 -2.03
C VAL A 191 20.61 -13.88 -2.51
N GLY A 192 19.45 -13.52 -1.97
CA GLY A 192 18.71 -12.30 -2.27
C GLY A 192 17.21 -12.51 -2.07
N PHE A 193 16.42 -11.48 -2.33
CA PHE A 193 14.97 -11.51 -2.14
C PHE A 193 14.29 -10.42 -2.99
N PRO A 194 13.00 -10.59 -3.33
CA PRO A 194 12.25 -9.56 -4.04
C PRO A 194 11.91 -8.40 -3.10
N LEU A 195 12.03 -7.19 -3.61
CA LEU A 195 11.67 -5.93 -2.95
C LEU A 195 10.53 -5.27 -3.73
N ASN A 196 9.53 -4.75 -3.03
CA ASN A 196 8.38 -4.08 -3.62
C ASN A 196 8.23 -2.64 -3.13
N TYR A 197 7.97 -1.71 -4.05
CA TYR A 197 7.86 -0.28 -3.77
C TYR A 197 6.69 0.35 -4.52
N ALA A 198 6.09 1.39 -3.95
CA ALA A 198 5.33 2.37 -4.73
C ALA A 198 6.33 3.27 -5.47
N TYR A 199 6.34 3.25 -6.80
CA TYR A 199 7.35 4.00 -7.56
C TYR A 199 7.14 5.50 -7.44
N THR A 200 8.19 6.21 -7.01
CA THR A 200 8.22 7.68 -6.93
C THR A 200 9.47 8.20 -7.64
N GLU A 201 10.65 7.79 -7.17
CA GLU A 201 11.93 8.12 -7.78
C GLU A 201 12.97 6.99 -7.58
N PRO A 202 14.05 6.94 -8.39
CA PRO A 202 15.03 5.86 -8.34
C PRO A 202 15.91 5.82 -7.07
N ARG A 203 16.20 6.97 -6.45
CA ARG A 203 17.26 7.07 -5.42
C ARG A 203 16.99 6.23 -4.16
N PRO A 204 15.80 6.31 -3.51
CA PRO A 204 15.53 5.51 -2.32
C PRO A 204 15.64 4.01 -2.59
N ILE A 205 15.25 3.56 -3.79
CA ILE A 205 15.35 2.15 -4.18
C ILE A 205 16.82 1.73 -4.31
N ILE A 206 17.66 2.57 -4.90
CA ILE A 206 19.10 2.31 -5.02
C ILE A 206 19.77 2.25 -3.65
N ASP A 207 19.41 3.16 -2.75
CA ASP A 207 19.94 3.19 -1.38
C ASP A 207 19.51 1.94 -0.59
N GLU A 208 18.25 1.51 -0.72
CA GLU A 208 17.77 0.26 -0.12
C GLU A 208 18.55 -0.95 -0.66
N ILE A 209 18.76 -1.02 -1.99
CA ILE A 209 19.54 -2.09 -2.63
C ILE A 209 20.99 -2.09 -2.13
N PHE A 210 21.61 -0.92 -1.95
CA PHE A 210 22.93 -0.83 -1.33
C PHE A 210 22.92 -1.44 0.08
N ASN A 211 21.92 -1.11 0.89
CA ASN A 211 21.81 -1.62 2.25
C ASN A 211 21.53 -3.13 2.34
N THR A 212 21.12 -3.80 1.25
CA THR A 212 21.01 -5.28 1.22
C THR A 212 22.35 -6.00 1.26
N LEU A 213 23.46 -5.31 0.95
CA LEU A 213 24.82 -5.85 0.88
C LEU A 213 25.03 -7.04 -0.06
N ILE A 214 24.07 -7.34 -0.95
CA ILE A 214 24.18 -8.45 -1.92
C ILE A 214 25.41 -8.30 -2.82
N TYR A 215 25.76 -7.05 -3.16
CA TYR A 215 26.93 -6.75 -3.99
C TYR A 215 28.27 -7.13 -3.33
N GLU A 216 28.33 -7.33 -2.01
CA GLU A 216 29.55 -7.70 -1.28
C GLU A 216 29.92 -9.18 -1.41
N ASN A 217 29.06 -10.01 -2.01
CA ASN A 217 29.39 -11.42 -2.23
C ASN A 217 30.63 -11.54 -3.14
N ASN A 218 31.70 -12.10 -2.57
CA ASN A 218 33.01 -12.27 -3.20
C ASN A 218 33.40 -13.75 -3.34
N GLU A 219 32.42 -14.67 -3.29
CA GLU A 219 32.67 -16.07 -3.58
C GLU A 219 33.25 -16.27 -4.99
N LYS A 220 33.99 -17.37 -5.16
CA LYS A 220 34.61 -17.70 -6.43
C LYS A 220 33.52 -17.97 -7.47
N ASP A 221 33.69 -17.42 -8.67
CA ASP A 221 32.76 -17.58 -9.79
C ASP A 221 31.33 -17.08 -9.52
N VAL A 222 31.18 -16.15 -8.56
CA VAL A 222 29.90 -15.50 -8.25
C VAL A 222 29.35 -14.74 -9.46
N GLN A 223 28.06 -14.94 -9.74
CA GLN A 223 27.30 -14.21 -10.74
C GLN A 223 26.18 -13.41 -10.07
N PHE A 224 25.66 -12.42 -10.76
CA PHE A 224 24.54 -11.60 -10.29
C PHE A 224 23.39 -11.68 -11.26
N ALA A 225 22.16 -11.72 -10.76
CA ALA A 225 20.98 -11.52 -11.59
C ALA A 225 20.16 -10.37 -11.03
N LEU A 226 19.57 -9.61 -11.95
CA LEU A 226 18.70 -8.48 -11.65
C LEU A 226 17.47 -8.57 -12.54
N ALA A 227 16.31 -8.48 -11.92
CA ALA A 227 15.03 -8.23 -12.56
C ALA A 227 14.39 -6.97 -11.96
N VAL A 228 13.79 -6.16 -12.82
CA VAL A 228 12.96 -5.02 -12.41
C VAL A 228 11.66 -5.12 -13.18
N TYR A 229 10.53 -5.09 -12.48
CA TYR A 229 9.20 -5.15 -13.08
C TYR A 229 8.35 -3.99 -12.55
N CYS A 230 7.73 -3.24 -13.45
CA CYS A 230 6.90 -2.09 -13.14
C CYS A 230 5.46 -2.37 -13.55
N HIS A 231 4.62 -2.72 -12.58
CA HIS A 231 3.22 -2.97 -12.79
C HIS A 231 2.41 -1.65 -12.82
N PRO A 232 1.72 -1.34 -13.91
CA PRO A 232 0.89 -0.13 -13.99
C PRO A 232 -0.43 -0.32 -13.24
N TYR A 233 -0.77 0.62 -12.37
CA TYR A 233 -2.13 0.73 -11.82
C TYR A 233 -2.93 1.77 -12.62
N VAL A 234 -3.03 2.99 -12.10
CA VAL A 234 -3.82 4.07 -12.69
C VAL A 234 -3.08 5.39 -12.54
N SER A 235 -3.26 6.32 -13.48
CA SER A 235 -2.86 7.73 -13.30
C SER A 235 -1.41 7.93 -12.81
N ASN A 236 -0.46 7.20 -13.40
CA ASN A 236 0.99 7.18 -13.07
C ASN A 236 1.36 6.53 -11.73
N PHE A 237 0.43 5.88 -11.04
CA PHE A 237 0.76 5.01 -9.91
C PHE A 237 1.20 3.64 -10.43
N CYS A 238 2.39 3.21 -10.01
CA CYS A 238 2.96 1.91 -10.36
C CYS A 238 3.49 1.19 -9.12
N SER A 239 3.29 -0.13 -9.08
CA SER A 239 4.01 -1.02 -8.15
C SER A 239 5.29 -1.46 -8.83
N LEU A 240 6.42 -1.20 -8.21
CA LEU A 240 7.73 -1.55 -8.72
C LEU A 240 8.31 -2.68 -7.90
N TRP A 241 8.68 -3.75 -8.59
CA TRP A 241 9.40 -4.87 -8.04
C TRP A 241 10.85 -4.84 -8.50
N VAL A 242 11.76 -5.10 -7.57
CA VAL A 242 13.17 -5.32 -7.85
C VAL A 242 13.59 -6.63 -7.23
N TYR A 243 14.21 -7.50 -8.01
CA TYR A 243 14.82 -8.73 -7.51
C TYR A 243 16.28 -8.76 -7.92
N ILE A 244 17.16 -8.53 -6.95
CA ILE A 244 18.60 -8.66 -7.08
C ILE A 244 19.06 -9.89 -6.30
N VAL A 245 19.91 -10.70 -6.92
CA VAL A 245 20.48 -11.90 -6.29
C VAL A 245 21.95 -12.06 -6.65
N SER A 246 22.71 -12.61 -5.71
CA SER A 246 24.00 -13.24 -5.99
C SER A 246 23.80 -14.75 -6.15
N LEU A 247 24.50 -15.33 -7.12
CA LEU A 247 24.39 -16.71 -7.56
C LEU A 247 25.77 -17.36 -7.50
N VAL A 248 25.87 -18.51 -6.84
CA VAL A 248 27.07 -19.34 -6.86
C VAL A 248 26.68 -20.72 -7.38
N GLN A 249 27.41 -21.23 -8.36
CA GLN A 249 27.12 -22.53 -8.94
C GLN A 249 27.38 -23.64 -7.93
N LYS A 250 26.48 -24.63 -7.86
CA LYS A 250 26.63 -25.81 -6.99
C LYS A 250 27.68 -26.79 -7.49
#